data_AF-A0A2G2IH93-F1
#
_entry.id   AF-A0A2G2IH93-F1
#
_cell.length_a   1.000
_cell.length_b   1.000
_cell.length_c   1.000
_cell.angle_alpha   90.00
_cell.angle_beta   90.00
_cell.angle_gamma   90.00
#
_symmetry.space_group_name_H-M   'P 1'
#
loop_
_entity.id
_entity.type
_entity.pdbx_description
1 polymer ?
#
loop_
_entity_poly.entity_id
_entity_poly.type
_entity_poly.pdbx_seq_one_letter_code
_entity_poly.pdbx_strand_id
1 'polypeptide(L)'
;MALIRLAEVKEYTGLGRSSIYKYMNDGLFPKSVSLGDRAIAWVDTEVIEWVQDKIDLRDELEQSSPTKEKRQLAEVDVTAWIKDKFKTNSLSESIEWLMKVMS
;
A
#
# COMPACT_ATOMS: atom_id res chain seq x y z
N MET A 1 27.52 2.51 -0.61
CA MET A 1 27.36 2.76 0.83
C MET A 1 28.12 4.02 1.16
N ALA A 2 27.37 5.06 1.51
CA ALA A 2 27.84 6.42 1.74
C ALA A 2 27.06 7.02 2.93
N LEU A 3 27.59 8.11 3.49
CA LEU A 3 26.91 8.84 4.55
C LEU A 3 26.24 10.08 3.99
N ILE A 4 24.93 10.18 4.19
CA ILE A 4 24.10 11.28 3.71
C ILE A 4 23.73 12.25 4.82
N ARG A 5 23.66 13.54 4.48
CA ARG A 5 23.32 14.61 5.43
C ARG A 5 21.81 14.81 5.53
N LEU A 6 21.37 15.55 6.55
CA LEU A 6 19.95 15.82 6.77
C LEU A 6 19.24 16.41 5.53
N ALA A 7 19.92 17.22 4.71
CA ALA A 7 19.34 17.76 3.48
C ALA A 7 18.93 16.64 2.52
N GLU A 8 19.84 15.70 2.25
CA GLU A 8 19.59 14.54 1.39
C GLU A 8 18.53 13.62 2.03
N VAL A 9 18.62 13.31 3.32
CA VAL A 9 17.61 12.48 4.00
C VAL A 9 16.19 13.04 3.81
N LYS A 10 16.02 14.35 3.84
CA LYS A 10 14.72 14.99 3.55
C LYS A 10 14.30 14.81 2.09
N GLU A 11 15.24 14.84 1.15
CA GLU A 11 14.95 14.58 -0.27
C GLU A 11 14.53 13.14 -0.52
N TYR A 12 15.21 12.16 0.10
CA TYR A 12 14.86 10.74 -0.02
C TYR A 12 13.50 10.40 0.60
N THR A 13 13.22 10.96 1.79
CA THR A 13 12.04 10.56 2.59
C THR A 13 10.83 11.47 2.41
N GLY A 14 11.03 12.68 1.88
CA GLY A 14 10.01 13.74 1.86
C GLY A 14 9.63 14.29 3.25
N LEU A 15 10.28 13.82 4.31
CA LEU A 15 9.96 14.20 5.69
C LEU A 15 10.58 15.54 6.10
N GLY A 16 9.88 16.26 6.97
CA GLY A 16 10.45 17.40 7.68
C GLY A 16 11.46 17.00 8.75
N ARG A 17 12.34 17.94 9.13
CA ARG A 17 13.37 17.74 10.17
C ARG A 17 12.77 17.20 11.48
N SER A 18 11.68 17.78 11.95
CA SER A 18 11.01 17.38 13.21
C SER A 18 10.49 15.96 13.15
N SER A 19 9.90 15.54 12.02
CA SER A 19 9.41 14.17 11.82
C SER A 19 10.54 13.15 11.83
N ILE A 20 11.67 13.47 11.19
CA ILE A 20 12.86 12.61 11.19
C ILE A 20 13.34 12.39 12.63
N TYR A 21 13.55 13.46 13.41
CA TYR A 21 13.99 13.32 14.80
C TYR A 21 12.95 12.64 15.70
N LYS A 22 11.66 12.88 15.46
CA LYS A 22 10.59 12.18 16.17
C LYS A 22 10.65 10.68 15.90
N TYR A 23 10.69 10.26 14.64
CA TYR A 23 10.76 8.83 14.29
C TYR A 23 12.07 8.19 14.77
N MET A 24 13.19 8.91 14.76
CA MET A 24 14.43 8.41 15.37
C MET A 24 14.25 8.16 16.87
N ASN A 25 13.62 9.09 17.59
CA ASN A 25 13.35 8.93 19.03
C ASN A 25 12.35 7.80 19.31
N ASP A 26 11.37 7.62 18.43
CA ASP A 26 10.38 6.55 18.51
C ASP A 26 10.95 5.18 18.06
N GLY A 27 12.21 5.14 17.59
CA GLY A 27 12.86 3.92 17.09
C GLY A 27 12.32 3.44 15.73
N LEU A 28 11.58 4.29 15.02
CA LEU A 28 10.93 4.02 13.74
C LEU A 28 11.74 4.49 12.53
N PHE A 29 12.93 5.08 12.74
CA PHE A 29 13.81 5.58 11.69
C PHE A 29 15.27 5.24 11.99
N PRO A 30 16.13 5.07 10.96
CA PRO A 30 17.56 4.80 11.14
C PRO A 30 18.26 5.79 12.08
N LYS A 31 19.18 5.28 12.90
CA LYS A 31 19.96 6.11 13.82
C LYS A 31 21.01 6.89 13.04
N SER A 32 21.32 8.10 13.50
CA SER A 32 22.40 8.88 12.91
C SER A 32 23.77 8.42 13.40
N VAL A 33 24.76 8.53 12.52
CA VAL A 33 26.17 8.38 12.80
C VAL A 33 26.76 9.76 13.11
N SER A 34 27.45 9.89 14.25
CA SER A 34 28.20 11.10 14.57
C SER A 34 29.48 11.16 13.73
N LEU A 35 29.69 12.28 13.05
CA LEU A 35 30.89 12.60 12.28
C LEU A 35 31.83 13.56 13.04
N GLY A 36 31.51 13.87 14.30
CA GLY A 36 32.21 14.83 15.15
C GLY A 36 31.25 15.73 15.91
N ASP A 37 31.77 16.74 16.61
CA ASP A 37 31.03 17.51 17.63
C ASP A 37 29.73 18.18 17.15
N ARG A 38 29.63 18.55 15.87
CA ARG A 38 28.48 19.30 15.34
C ARG A 38 27.85 18.64 14.11
N ALA A 39 28.37 17.49 13.71
CA ALA A 39 28.10 16.90 12.41
C ALA A 39 27.53 15.49 12.60
N ILE A 40 26.33 15.26 12.06
CA ILE A 40 25.73 13.92 11.98
C ILE A 40 25.38 13.59 10.52
N ALA A 41 25.28 12.30 10.24
CA ALA A 41 24.85 11.75 8.96
C ALA A 41 24.10 10.43 9.16
N TRP A 42 23.52 9.89 8.09
CA TRP A 42 22.84 8.59 8.08
C TRP A 42 23.47 7.72 7.01
N VAL A 43 23.39 6.40 7.17
CA VAL A 43 23.78 5.46 6.13
C VAL A 43 22.75 5.53 5.01
N ASP A 44 23.21 5.73 3.77
CA ASP A 44 22.36 5.82 2.58
C ASP A 44 21.44 4.61 2.43
N THR A 45 21.99 3.40 2.54
CA THR A 45 21.23 2.16 2.37
C THR A 45 20.14 1.99 3.42
N GLU A 46 20.39 2.30 4.70
CA GLU A 46 19.38 2.19 5.76
C GLU A 46 18.19 3.13 5.51
N VAL A 47 18.44 4.34 4.99
CA VAL A 47 17.38 5.29 4.67
C VAL A 47 16.58 4.83 3.45
N ILE A 48 17.25 4.28 2.44
CA ILE A 48 16.58 3.73 1.24
C ILE A 48 15.73 2.51 1.61
N GLU A 49 16.26 1.58 2.41
CA GLU A 49 15.54 0.42 2.93
C GLU A 49 14.31 0.85 3.72
N TRP A 50 14.45 1.85 4.60
CA TRP A 50 13.30 2.41 5.31
C TRP A 50 12.22 2.98 4.39
N VAL A 51 12.60 3.64 3.29
CA VAL A 51 11.64 4.13 2.29
C VAL A 51 10.95 2.96 1.59
N GLN A 52 11.71 1.92 1.23
CA GLN A 52 11.17 0.72 0.61
C GLN A 52 10.17 0.02 1.53
N ASP A 53 10.48 -0.13 2.83
CA ASP A 53 9.55 -0.70 3.82
C ASP A 53 8.22 0.06 3.89
N LYS A 54 8.23 1.40 3.71
CA LYS A 54 7.00 2.20 3.65
C LYS A 54 6.19 1.96 2.38
N ILE A 55 6.87 1.73 1.26
CA ILE A 55 6.23 1.40 -0.02
C ILE A 55 5.62 0.00 0.07
N ASP A 56 6.37 -0.97 0.57
CA ASP A 56 5.92 -2.36 0.71
C ASP A 56 4.73 -2.45 1.67
N LEU A 57 4.79 -1.78 2.83
CA LEU A 57 3.68 -1.74 3.77
C LEU A 57 2.41 -1.12 3.16
N ARG A 58 2.54 -0.06 2.34
CA ARG A 58 1.39 0.50 1.61
C ARG A 58 0.81 -0.57 0.68
N ASP A 59 1.65 -1.24 -0.08
CA ASP A 59 1.22 -2.22 -1.09
C ASP A 59 0.57 -3.46 -0.44
N GLU A 60 1.04 -3.89 0.73
CA GLU A 60 0.43 -4.95 1.54
C GLU A 60 -0.93 -4.53 2.13
N LEU A 61 -1.07 -3.27 2.56
CA LEU A 61 -2.35 -2.73 3.05
C LEU A 61 -3.38 -2.60 1.94
N GLU A 62 -2.94 -2.30 0.72
CA GLU A 62 -3.80 -2.31 -0.47
C GLU A 62 -4.23 -3.75 -0.83
N GLN A 63 -3.36 -4.74 -0.64
CA GLN A 63 -3.68 -6.16 -0.88
C GLN A 63 -4.57 -6.80 0.18
N SER A 64 -4.54 -6.32 1.44
CA SER A 64 -5.35 -6.82 2.56
C SER A 64 -6.71 -6.11 2.71
N SER A 65 -6.96 -5.06 1.93
CA SER A 65 -8.28 -4.44 1.79
C SER A 65 -9.20 -5.32 0.92
N PRO A 66 -10.42 -5.71 1.36
CA PRO A 66 -11.25 -6.71 0.68
C PRO A 66 -11.90 -6.23 -0.64
N THR A 67 -11.43 -5.14 -1.26
CA THR A 67 -12.10 -4.58 -2.44
C THR A 67 -11.13 -3.88 -3.39
N LYS A 68 -10.45 -4.65 -4.23
CA LYS A 68 -10.53 -4.56 -5.70
C LYS A 68 -9.62 -5.60 -6.37
N GLU A 69 -10.24 -6.47 -7.18
CA GLU A 69 -9.67 -7.29 -8.28
C GLU A 69 -8.82 -8.54 -7.93
N LYS A 70 -9.04 -9.74 -8.48
CA LYS A 70 -10.09 -10.34 -9.33
C LYS A 70 -10.31 -11.75 -8.78
N ARG A 71 -11.51 -12.09 -8.28
CA ARG A 71 -11.85 -13.52 -8.19
C ARG A 71 -11.74 -14.05 -9.61
N GLN A 72 -10.82 -14.97 -9.88
CA GLN A 72 -11.09 -15.97 -10.90
C GLN A 72 -12.34 -16.69 -10.39
N LEU A 73 -13.53 -16.19 -10.75
CA LEU A 73 -14.74 -16.96 -10.49
C LEU A 73 -14.55 -18.22 -11.30
N ALA A 74 -14.35 -19.34 -10.60
CA ALA A 74 -14.57 -20.63 -11.24
C ALA A 74 -15.98 -20.58 -11.85
N GLU A 75 -16.17 -21.19 -13.02
CA GLU A 75 -17.46 -21.24 -13.74
C GLU A 75 -18.62 -21.72 -12.83
N VAL A 76 -18.28 -22.48 -11.80
CA VAL A 76 -19.15 -22.95 -10.71
C VAL A 76 -19.72 -21.80 -9.86
N ASP A 77 -18.96 -20.75 -9.57
CA ASP A 77 -19.41 -19.62 -8.76
C ASP A 77 -20.30 -18.66 -9.55
N VAL A 78 -20.02 -18.48 -10.85
CA VAL A 78 -20.88 -17.70 -11.74
C VAL A 78 -22.26 -18.36 -11.85
N THR A 79 -22.29 -19.68 -12.06
CA THR A 79 -23.55 -20.42 -12.18
C THR A 79 -24.32 -20.52 -10.87
N ALA A 80 -23.63 -20.62 -9.73
CA ALA A 80 -24.26 -20.56 -8.40
C ALA A 80 -24.89 -19.18 -8.13
N TRP A 81 -24.17 -18.10 -8.42
CA TRP A 81 -24.66 -16.72 -8.26
C TRP A 81 -25.84 -16.41 -9.19
N ILE A 82 -25.75 -16.83 -10.46
CA ILE A 82 -26.85 -16.69 -11.42
C ILE A 82 -28.11 -17.41 -10.89
N LYS A 83 -27.98 -18.67 -10.44
CA LYS A 83 -29.12 -19.44 -9.89
C LYS A 83 -29.72 -18.80 -8.63
N ASP A 84 -28.89 -18.22 -7.77
CA ASP A 84 -29.34 -17.51 -6.59
C ASP A 84 -30.13 -16.24 -6.96
N LYS A 85 -29.63 -15.48 -7.95
CA LYS A 85 -30.27 -14.26 -8.45
C LYS A 85 -31.66 -14.51 -9.06
N PHE A 86 -31.84 -15.63 -9.75
CA PHE A 86 -33.13 -16.03 -10.33
C PHE A 86 -34.15 -16.55 -9.30
N LYS A 87 -33.72 -16.96 -8.10
CA LYS A 87 -34.66 -17.35 -7.03
C LYS A 87 -35.35 -16.15 -6.37
N THR A 88 -34.70 -14.98 -6.38
CA THR A 88 -35.14 -13.79 -5.64
C THR A 88 -35.97 -12.81 -6.46
N ASN A 89 -35.94 -12.91 -7.79
CA ASN A 89 -36.55 -11.93 -8.70
C ASN A 89 -37.63 -12.55 -9.59
N SER A 90 -38.62 -11.74 -9.97
CA SER A 90 -39.64 -12.16 -10.94
C SER A 90 -39.01 -12.42 -12.31
N LEU A 91 -39.64 -13.30 -13.11
CA LEU A 91 -39.25 -13.61 -14.49
C LEU A 91 -39.15 -12.33 -15.35
N SER A 92 -40.04 -11.35 -15.14
CA SER A 92 -40.04 -10.09 -15.86
C SER A 92 -38.80 -9.24 -15.57
N GLU A 93 -38.42 -9.13 -14.31
CA GLU A 93 -37.26 -8.36 -13.85
C GLU A 93 -35.95 -9.03 -14.28
N SER A 94 -35.95 -10.36 -14.36
CA SER A 94 -34.79 -11.13 -14.78
C SER A 94 -34.55 -11.03 -16.29
N ILE A 95 -35.61 -10.96 -17.11
CA ILE A 95 -35.52 -10.76 -18.55
C ILE A 95 -35.05 -9.34 -18.88
N GLU A 96 -35.56 -8.31 -18.20
CA GLU A 96 -35.06 -6.93 -18.38
C GLU A 96 -33.57 -6.82 -18.07
N TRP A 97 -33.12 -7.49 -17.01
CA TRP A 97 -31.73 -7.49 -16.62
C TRP A 97 -30.84 -8.19 -17.65
N LEU A 98 -31.25 -9.35 -18.18
CA LEU A 98 -30.51 -10.07 -19.22
C LEU A 98 -30.37 -9.25 -20.51
N MET A 99 -31.43 -8.55 -20.92
CA MET A 99 -31.40 -7.67 -22.09
C MET A 99 -30.43 -6.50 -21.90
N LYS A 100 -30.22 -6.03 -20.67
CA LYS A 100 -29.29 -4.94 -20.34
C LYS A 100 -27.82 -5.38 -20.22
N VAL A 101 -27.58 -6.65 -19.94
CA VAL A 101 -26.24 -7.23 -19.77
C VAL A 101 -25.65 -7.73 -21.09
N MET A 102 -26.50 -8.17 -22.04
CA MET A 102 -26.07 -8.66 -23.36
C MET A 102 -26.16 -7.61 -24.48
N SER A 103 -26.44 -6.35 -24.13
CA SER A 103 -26.40 -5.19 -25.04
C SER A 103 -25.16 -4.35 -24.79
#